data_AF-A0A3D2BMH4-F1
#
_entry.id   AF-A0A3D2BMH4-F1
#
_cell.length_a   1.000
_cell.length_b   1.000
_cell.length_c   1.000
_cell.angle_alpha   90.00
_cell.angle_beta   90.00
_cell.angle_gamma   90.00
#
_symmetry.space_group_name_H-M   'P 1'
#
loop_
_entity.id
_entity.type
_entity.pdbx_description
1 polymer ?
#
loop_
_entity_poly.entity_id
_entity_poly.type
_entity_poly.pdbx_seq_one_letter_code
_entity_poly.pdbx_strand_id
1 'polypeptide(L)'
;MNNYPDPILDIIWQRTVVISADNENKGFRKDTAGRWIKRQYFNQPQQEYGWVLSKQPESINELEEDSTIIPLHWQTSLEQNAQQKSELEKVNIELLSPQELTQSIYKPVNSKKYWQYANQISADNESKGFRTDYYGKWIQQDAFGDKNHEYGWTLAYLTPTHKKASIQPRIIPVHINTEEFRSHAAILATEETDEEKIKHRRENVALNIIIVIIECIMAIPKIIFSIFKG
;
A
#
# COMPACT_ATOMS: atom_id res chain seq x y z
N MET A 1 -24.08 0.39 25.34
CA MET A 1 -24.51 -0.72 24.46
C MET A 1 -25.76 -0.27 23.75
N ASN A 2 -25.76 -0.23 22.42
CA ASN A 2 -26.94 0.15 21.65
C ASN A 2 -27.97 -0.99 21.79
N ASN A 3 -29.01 -0.76 22.59
CA ASN A 3 -30.16 -1.66 22.65
C ASN A 3 -31.08 -1.31 21.48
N TYR A 4 -31.08 -2.14 20.44
CA TYR A 4 -32.08 -2.05 19.39
C TYR A 4 -33.40 -2.66 19.87
N PRO A 5 -34.55 -2.13 19.44
CA PRO A 5 -35.84 -2.75 19.72
C PRO A 5 -35.91 -4.18 19.16
N ASP A 6 -36.62 -5.07 19.85
CA ASP A 6 -36.78 -6.47 19.39
C ASP A 6 -37.32 -6.61 17.96
N PRO A 7 -38.30 -5.80 17.50
CA PRO A 7 -38.75 -5.86 16.10
C PRO A 7 -37.63 -5.61 15.08
N ILE A 8 -36.70 -4.70 15.41
CA ILE A 8 -35.54 -4.42 14.56
C ILE A 8 -34.61 -5.61 14.55
N LEU A 9 -34.30 -6.17 15.72
CA LEU A 9 -33.47 -7.35 15.82
C LEU A 9 -34.09 -8.57 15.12
N ASP A 10 -35.41 -8.68 15.07
CA ASP A 10 -36.11 -9.74 14.34
C ASP A 10 -35.97 -9.59 12.83
N ILE A 11 -36.12 -8.36 12.29
CA ILE A 11 -35.87 -8.07 10.87
C ILE A 11 -34.45 -8.50 10.49
N ILE A 12 -33.47 -8.15 11.32
CA ILE A 12 -32.07 -8.48 11.09
C ILE A 12 -31.81 -9.98 11.26
N TRP A 13 -32.45 -10.62 12.24
CA TRP A 13 -32.36 -12.06 12.46
C TRP A 13 -32.85 -12.86 11.24
N GLN A 14 -33.83 -12.35 10.49
CA GLN A 14 -34.28 -13.01 9.25
C GLN A 14 -33.20 -13.12 8.17
N ARG A 15 -32.11 -12.37 8.27
CA ARG A 15 -31.00 -12.40 7.29
C ARG A 15 -30.00 -13.55 7.53
N THR A 16 -30.25 -14.39 8.53
CA THR A 16 -29.39 -15.54 8.90
C THR A 16 -29.85 -16.82 8.25
N VAL A 17 -29.02 -17.87 8.34
CA VAL A 17 -29.31 -19.17 7.74
C VAL A 17 -30.11 -20.03 8.72
N VAL A 18 -31.36 -20.32 8.37
CA VAL A 18 -32.23 -21.27 9.09
C VAL A 18 -31.76 -22.69 8.79
N ILE A 19 -31.57 -23.49 9.84
CA ILE A 19 -31.09 -24.88 9.72
C ILE A 19 -32.21 -25.91 9.88
N SER A 20 -33.04 -25.76 10.90
CA SER A 20 -34.19 -26.64 11.16
C SER A 20 -35.19 -25.97 12.10
N ALA A 21 -36.43 -26.45 12.11
CA ALA A 21 -37.46 -25.95 13.03
C ALA A 21 -37.11 -26.17 14.52
N ASP A 22 -36.42 -27.27 14.85
CA ASP A 22 -35.98 -27.54 16.23
C ASP A 22 -34.93 -26.52 16.69
N ASN A 23 -33.95 -26.19 15.83
CA ASN A 23 -32.96 -25.16 16.13
C ASN A 23 -33.61 -23.77 16.23
N GLU A 24 -34.56 -23.48 15.34
CA GLU A 24 -35.32 -22.22 15.35
C GLU A 24 -36.07 -22.03 16.67
N ASN A 25 -36.77 -23.07 17.14
CA ASN A 25 -37.50 -23.04 18.42
C ASN A 25 -36.56 -22.82 19.62
N LYS A 26 -35.29 -23.23 19.51
CA LYS A 26 -34.26 -23.01 20.53
C LYS A 26 -33.53 -21.65 20.36
N GLY A 27 -33.91 -20.88 19.34
CA GLY A 27 -33.35 -19.57 19.01
C GLY A 27 -31.97 -19.63 18.34
N PHE A 28 -31.64 -20.75 17.69
CA PHE A 28 -30.35 -20.96 17.02
C PHE A 28 -30.46 -20.90 15.51
N ARG A 29 -29.55 -20.16 14.90
CA ARG A 29 -29.33 -20.12 13.44
C ARG A 29 -27.83 -20.08 13.16
N LYS A 30 -27.45 -20.13 11.88
CA LYS A 30 -26.07 -19.91 11.46
C LYS A 30 -25.88 -18.54 10.82
N ASP A 31 -24.72 -17.94 11.07
CA ASP A 31 -24.27 -16.80 10.26
C ASP A 31 -23.92 -17.25 8.83
N THR A 32 -23.62 -16.31 7.96
CA THR A 32 -23.26 -16.60 6.55
C THR A 32 -21.93 -17.34 6.40
N ALA A 33 -21.08 -17.35 7.44
CA ALA A 33 -19.85 -18.13 7.52
C ALA A 33 -20.07 -19.55 8.08
N GLY A 34 -21.30 -19.92 8.41
CA GLY A 34 -21.67 -21.24 8.91
C GLY A 34 -21.45 -21.45 10.41
N ARG A 35 -21.15 -20.40 11.18
CA ARG A 35 -21.01 -20.44 12.65
C ARG A 35 -22.36 -20.27 13.34
N TRP A 36 -22.54 -20.97 14.45
CA TRP A 36 -23.78 -20.90 15.23
C TRP A 36 -23.89 -19.58 15.98
N ILE A 37 -25.09 -19.01 15.95
CA ILE A 37 -25.46 -17.79 16.68
C ILE A 37 -26.81 -18.01 17.36
N LYS A 38 -27.02 -17.35 18.50
CA LYS A 38 -28.27 -17.43 19.26
C LYS A 38 -28.96 -16.09 19.36
N ARG A 39 -30.25 -16.00 19.01
CA ARG A 39 -31.02 -14.76 18.89
C ARG A 39 -30.89 -13.83 20.12
N GLN A 40 -30.89 -14.40 21.32
CA GLN A 40 -30.83 -13.65 22.59
C GLN A 40 -29.44 -13.09 22.95
N TYR A 41 -28.37 -13.53 22.27
CA TYR A 41 -26.98 -13.12 22.57
C TYR A 41 -26.47 -12.02 21.61
N PHE A 42 -27.39 -11.15 21.17
CA PHE A 42 -27.02 -9.98 20.39
C PHE A 42 -26.08 -9.06 21.19
N ASN A 43 -24.97 -8.67 20.55
CA ASN A 43 -23.91 -7.84 21.10
C ASN A 43 -23.26 -8.38 22.39
N GLN A 44 -23.27 -9.70 22.58
CA GLN A 44 -22.67 -10.36 23.75
C GLN A 44 -21.46 -11.22 23.33
N PRO A 45 -20.30 -10.61 23.01
CA PRO A 45 -19.12 -11.35 22.53
C PRO A 45 -18.49 -12.28 23.59
N GLN A 46 -18.94 -12.20 24.84
CA GLN A 46 -18.54 -13.13 25.91
C GLN A 46 -19.29 -14.46 25.86
N GLN A 47 -20.36 -14.56 25.06
CA GLN A 47 -21.15 -15.78 24.91
C GLN A 47 -20.62 -16.61 23.74
N GLU A 48 -20.61 -17.94 23.90
CA GLU A 48 -20.16 -18.88 22.86
C GLU A 48 -20.89 -18.69 21.53
N TYR A 49 -22.19 -18.33 21.56
CA TYR A 49 -23.02 -18.11 20.38
C TYR A 49 -23.45 -16.64 20.23
N GLY A 50 -22.65 -15.72 20.78
CA GLY A 50 -22.85 -14.29 20.65
C GLY A 50 -22.74 -13.83 19.20
N TRP A 51 -23.47 -12.77 18.84
CA TRP A 51 -23.43 -12.24 17.49
C TRP A 51 -23.52 -10.72 17.47
N VAL A 52 -22.98 -10.13 16.42
CA VAL A 52 -22.91 -8.68 16.19
C VAL A 52 -23.36 -8.37 14.76
N LEU A 53 -23.53 -7.10 14.44
CA LEU A 53 -23.77 -6.66 13.06
C LEU A 53 -22.46 -6.71 12.27
N SER A 54 -22.52 -7.05 10.99
CA SER A 54 -21.37 -7.05 10.08
C SER A 54 -20.71 -5.68 9.93
N LYS A 55 -21.50 -4.61 10.00
CA LYS A 55 -21.05 -3.22 10.04
C LYS A 55 -21.99 -2.40 10.93
N GLN A 56 -21.47 -1.31 11.49
CA GLN A 56 -22.24 -0.39 12.32
C GLN A 56 -23.11 0.50 11.41
N PRO A 57 -24.45 0.48 11.54
CA PRO A 57 -25.30 1.44 10.83
C PRO A 57 -25.19 2.83 11.45
N GLU A 58 -25.37 3.85 10.62
CA GLU A 58 -25.51 5.26 10.98
C GLU A 58 -26.91 5.57 11.55
N SER A 59 -27.93 4.79 11.18
CA SER A 59 -29.30 4.94 11.69
C SER A 59 -30.10 3.62 11.75
N ILE A 60 -31.24 3.62 12.46
CA ILE A 60 -32.16 2.46 12.47
C ILE A 60 -32.76 2.22 11.09
N ASN A 61 -33.12 3.28 10.36
CA ASN A 61 -33.65 3.14 9.00
C ASN A 61 -32.65 2.46 8.07
N GLU A 62 -31.37 2.84 8.16
CA GLU A 62 -30.32 2.17 7.38
C GLU A 62 -30.21 0.69 7.78
N LEU A 63 -30.28 0.36 9.07
CA LEU A 63 -30.26 -1.02 9.54
C LEU A 63 -31.39 -1.85 8.90
N GLU A 64 -32.60 -1.29 8.85
CA GLU A 64 -33.78 -1.93 8.24
C GLU A 64 -33.66 -2.09 6.71
N GLU A 65 -33.20 -1.06 6.01
CA GLU A 65 -33.17 -1.01 4.54
C GLU A 65 -31.94 -1.71 3.95
N ASP A 66 -30.78 -1.62 4.61
CA ASP A 66 -29.53 -2.16 4.10
C ASP A 66 -29.39 -3.64 4.42
N SER A 67 -29.83 -4.47 3.48
CA SER A 67 -29.69 -5.94 3.51
C SER A 67 -28.24 -6.45 3.60
N THR A 68 -27.22 -5.62 3.35
CA THR A 68 -25.80 -5.99 3.51
C THR A 68 -25.37 -6.02 4.97
N ILE A 69 -26.15 -5.39 5.87
CA ILE A 69 -25.95 -5.49 7.32
C ILE A 69 -26.54 -6.81 7.78
N ILE A 70 -25.67 -7.75 8.12
CA ILE A 70 -26.07 -9.12 8.48
C ILE A 70 -25.57 -9.50 9.88
N PRO A 71 -26.25 -10.42 10.56
CA PRO A 71 -25.71 -11.02 11.77
C PRO A 71 -24.46 -11.84 11.46
N LEU A 72 -23.41 -11.61 12.24
CA LEU A 72 -22.20 -12.41 12.23
C LEU A 72 -21.90 -12.90 13.64
N HIS A 73 -21.35 -14.10 13.74
CA HIS A 73 -20.73 -14.55 14.97
C HIS A 73 -19.61 -13.57 15.38
N TRP A 74 -19.49 -13.26 16.67
CA TRP A 74 -18.56 -12.23 17.14
C TRP A 74 -17.10 -12.49 16.71
N GLN A 75 -16.66 -13.75 16.70
CA GLN A 75 -15.32 -14.12 16.20
C GLN A 75 -15.17 -13.87 14.71
N THR A 76 -16.18 -14.18 13.89
CA THR A 76 -16.18 -13.92 12.44
C THR A 76 -15.99 -12.42 12.18
N SER A 77 -16.68 -11.57 12.95
CA SER A 77 -16.52 -10.11 12.86
C SER A 77 -15.10 -9.66 13.23
N LEU A 78 -14.50 -10.22 14.28
CA LEU A 78 -13.10 -9.93 14.65
C LEU A 78 -12.11 -10.35 13.55
N GLU A 79 -12.29 -11.54 12.97
CA GLU A 79 -11.47 -12.06 11.88
C GLU A 79 -11.57 -11.16 10.64
N GLN A 80 -12.79 -10.75 10.26
CA GLN A 80 -13.03 -9.83 9.15
C GLN A 80 -12.41 -8.45 9.40
N ASN A 81 -12.53 -7.91 10.62
CA ASN A 81 -11.92 -6.63 10.99
C ASN A 81 -10.40 -6.71 10.97
N ALA A 82 -9.81 -7.81 11.47
CA ALA A 82 -8.37 -8.03 11.42
C ALA A 82 -7.87 -8.16 9.98
N GLN A 83 -8.61 -8.87 9.13
CA GLN A 83 -8.29 -9.00 7.71
C GLN A 83 -8.40 -7.66 6.98
N GLN A 84 -9.50 -6.91 7.16
CA GLN A 84 -9.65 -5.58 6.57
C GLN A 84 -8.55 -4.62 7.03
N LYS A 85 -8.17 -4.66 8.32
CA LYS A 85 -7.04 -3.88 8.83
C LYS A 85 -5.72 -4.29 8.17
N SER A 86 -5.45 -5.58 8.04
CA SER A 86 -4.27 -6.10 7.36
C SER A 86 -4.24 -5.72 5.87
N GLU A 87 -5.38 -5.69 5.19
CA GLU A 87 -5.49 -5.25 3.80
C GLU A 87 -5.28 -3.75 3.63
N LEU A 88 -5.83 -2.94 4.54
CA LEU A 88 -5.58 -1.49 4.59
C LEU A 88 -4.11 -1.17 4.91
N GLU A 89 -3.43 -2.06 5.64
CA GLU A 89 -2.00 -1.97 5.97
C GLU A 89 -1.09 -2.60 4.90
N LYS A 90 -1.62 -3.15 3.79
CA LYS A 90 -0.77 -3.59 2.67
C LYS A 90 -0.03 -2.38 2.09
N VAL A 91 1.29 -2.40 2.19
CA VAL A 91 2.20 -1.36 1.71
C VAL A 91 2.92 -1.84 0.46
N ASN A 92 3.06 -0.96 -0.53
CA ASN A 92 4.04 -1.11 -1.59
C ASN A 92 5.35 -0.49 -1.10
N ILE A 93 6.46 -1.13 -1.47
CA ILE A 93 7.81 -0.64 -1.15
C ILE A 93 8.49 -0.26 -2.46
N GLU A 94 8.86 1.01 -2.58
CA GLU A 94 9.51 1.57 -3.78
C GLU A 94 10.87 2.15 -3.39
N LEU A 95 11.91 1.80 -4.11
CA LEU A 95 13.26 2.29 -3.81
C LEU A 95 13.38 3.76 -4.19
N LEU A 96 14.08 4.54 -3.37
CA LEU A 96 14.43 5.90 -3.77
C LEU A 96 15.44 5.82 -4.92
N SER A 97 15.20 6.57 -6.00
CA SER A 97 16.14 6.69 -7.12
C SER A 97 17.47 7.31 -6.65
N PRO A 98 18.60 7.12 -7.37
CA PRO A 98 19.87 7.75 -7.03
C PRO A 98 19.77 9.27 -6.89
N GLN A 99 18.92 9.91 -7.69
CA GLN A 99 18.69 11.35 -7.67
C GLN A 99 17.92 11.76 -6.42
N GLU A 100 16.88 11.02 -6.03
CA GLU A 100 16.11 11.27 -4.81
C GLU A 100 16.91 10.94 -3.53
N LEU A 101 17.73 9.89 -3.56
CA LEU A 101 18.72 9.61 -2.50
C LEU A 101 19.69 10.78 -2.37
N THR A 102 20.13 11.36 -3.48
CA THR A 102 21.01 12.55 -3.49
C THR A 102 20.32 13.78 -2.91
N GLN A 103 19.07 14.03 -3.27
CA GLN A 103 18.28 15.16 -2.76
C GLN A 103 17.86 14.98 -1.28
N SER A 104 17.57 13.74 -0.87
CA SER A 104 17.03 13.41 0.46
C SER A 104 18.12 13.11 1.50
N ILE A 105 19.31 12.66 1.07
CA ILE A 105 20.32 12.04 1.96
C ILE A 105 21.76 12.56 1.74
N TYR A 106 22.16 13.10 0.59
CA TYR A 106 23.56 13.57 0.39
C TYR A 106 23.88 14.94 1.02
N LYS A 107 23.24 15.25 2.16
CA LYS A 107 23.92 15.94 3.26
C LYS A 107 24.31 14.86 4.29
N PRO A 108 25.60 14.64 4.58
CA PRO A 108 26.13 13.49 5.35
C PRO A 108 25.58 13.30 6.79
N VAL A 109 24.65 14.15 7.23
CA VAL A 109 24.06 14.19 8.57
C VAL A 109 22.72 13.42 8.65
N ASN A 110 22.09 13.02 7.53
CA ASN A 110 20.66 12.63 7.54
C ASN A 110 20.36 11.11 7.49
N SER A 111 21.29 10.21 7.15
CA SER A 111 21.02 8.76 7.16
C SER A 111 20.72 8.23 8.57
N LYS A 112 21.40 8.78 9.59
CA LYS A 112 21.13 8.51 11.01
C LYS A 112 19.68 8.79 11.41
N LYS A 113 19.02 9.77 10.79
CA LYS A 113 17.60 10.07 11.03
C LYS A 113 16.70 8.90 10.64
N TYR A 114 17.07 8.13 9.62
CA TYR A 114 16.24 7.01 9.14
C TYR A 114 16.61 5.69 9.83
N TRP A 115 17.81 5.57 10.37
CA TRP A 115 18.22 4.43 11.20
C TRP A 115 17.26 4.15 12.35
N GLN A 116 16.68 5.20 12.95
CA GLN A 116 15.71 5.05 14.05
C GLN A 116 14.46 4.24 13.66
N TYR A 117 14.16 4.13 12.36
CA TYR A 117 13.02 3.38 11.85
C TYR A 117 13.33 1.91 11.54
N ALA A 118 14.59 1.48 11.71
CA ALA A 118 14.93 0.06 11.71
C ALA A 118 14.61 -0.58 13.07
N ASN A 119 14.29 -1.86 13.05
CA ASN A 119 13.86 -2.62 14.21
C ASN A 119 15.03 -2.96 15.13
N GLN A 120 14.95 -2.50 16.38
CA GLN A 120 15.91 -2.86 17.43
C GLN A 120 15.53 -4.23 18.02
N ILE A 121 16.43 -5.20 17.90
CA ILE A 121 16.19 -6.58 18.39
C ILE A 121 16.70 -6.77 19.83
N SER A 122 17.84 -6.17 20.18
CA SER A 122 18.41 -6.26 21.52
C SER A 122 19.39 -5.10 21.79
N ALA A 123 19.70 -4.85 23.06
CA ALA A 123 20.70 -3.86 23.45
C ALA A 123 22.12 -4.25 22.99
N ASP A 124 22.44 -5.55 22.99
CA ASP A 124 23.73 -6.08 22.52
C ASP A 124 23.92 -5.79 21.02
N ASN A 125 22.90 -6.08 20.20
CA ASN A 125 22.94 -5.80 18.77
C ASN A 125 23.00 -4.28 18.49
N GLU A 126 22.25 -3.48 19.25
CA GLU A 126 22.30 -2.02 19.13
C GLU A 126 23.71 -1.49 19.41
N SER A 127 24.38 -1.99 20.45
CA SER A 127 25.75 -1.56 20.79
C SER A 127 26.79 -1.90 19.71
N LYS A 128 26.50 -2.92 18.90
CA LYS A 128 27.32 -3.36 17.77
C LYS A 128 26.91 -2.70 16.44
N GLY A 129 25.89 -1.83 16.46
CA GLY A 129 25.38 -1.14 15.28
C GLY A 129 24.48 -1.99 14.39
N PHE A 130 23.84 -3.03 14.92
CA PHE A 130 22.96 -3.94 14.16
C PHE A 130 21.49 -3.75 14.50
N ARG A 131 20.67 -3.71 13.44
CA ARG A 131 19.20 -3.73 13.49
C ARG A 131 18.67 -4.62 12.38
N THR A 132 17.36 -4.86 12.37
CA THR A 132 16.71 -5.45 11.20
C THR A 132 15.87 -4.43 10.44
N ASP A 133 15.80 -4.59 9.13
CA ASP A 133 14.93 -3.80 8.28
C ASP A 133 13.45 -4.19 8.44
N TYR A 134 12.58 -3.60 7.61
CA TYR A 134 11.15 -3.89 7.60
C TYR A 134 10.82 -5.37 7.35
N TYR A 135 11.67 -6.09 6.61
CA TYR A 135 11.50 -7.51 6.29
C TYR A 135 12.23 -8.44 7.27
N GLY A 136 12.82 -7.91 8.33
CA GLY A 136 13.56 -8.69 9.32
C GLY A 136 14.98 -9.07 8.88
N LYS A 137 15.52 -8.47 7.82
CA LYS A 137 16.90 -8.70 7.36
C LYS A 137 17.87 -7.82 8.15
N TRP A 138 19.01 -8.38 8.52
CA TRP A 138 20.03 -7.66 9.30
C TRP A 138 20.70 -6.56 8.49
N ILE A 139 20.76 -5.36 9.05
CA ILE A 139 21.44 -4.19 8.49
C ILE A 139 22.40 -3.60 9.52
N GLN A 140 23.48 -2.96 9.06
CA GLN A 140 24.49 -2.37 9.93
C GLN A 140 24.58 -0.85 9.73
N GLN A 141 24.59 -0.10 10.83
CA GLN A 141 24.46 1.36 10.84
C GLN A 141 25.44 2.07 9.88
N ASP A 142 26.70 1.64 9.88
CA ASP A 142 27.77 2.28 9.10
C ASP A 142 27.87 1.76 7.65
N ALA A 143 27.04 0.79 7.26
CA ALA A 143 27.00 0.19 5.92
C ALA A 143 25.94 0.81 4.99
N PHE A 144 25.58 2.08 5.22
CA PHE A 144 24.59 2.77 4.41
C PHE A 144 25.08 2.96 2.96
N GLY A 145 24.30 2.50 1.99
CA GLY A 145 24.59 2.61 0.55
C GLY A 145 25.66 1.65 0.02
N ASP A 146 26.30 0.86 0.89
CA ASP A 146 27.34 -0.08 0.48
C ASP A 146 26.73 -1.39 -0.06
N LYS A 147 26.68 -1.49 -1.39
CA LYS A 147 26.18 -2.68 -2.09
C LYS A 147 27.06 -3.92 -1.91
N ASN A 148 28.31 -3.76 -1.51
CA ASN A 148 29.24 -4.87 -1.33
C ASN A 148 29.29 -5.35 0.12
N HIS A 149 28.69 -4.61 1.04
CA HIS A 149 28.62 -4.98 2.45
C HIS A 149 27.53 -6.04 2.68
N GLU A 150 27.84 -7.05 3.48
CA GLU A 150 26.89 -8.14 3.81
C GLU A 150 25.60 -7.59 4.42
N TYR A 151 25.73 -6.59 5.29
CA TYR A 151 24.63 -5.90 5.98
C TYR A 151 24.33 -4.50 5.41
N GLY A 152 24.67 -4.28 4.13
CA GLY A 152 24.43 -3.02 3.45
C GLY A 152 22.95 -2.67 3.36
N TRP A 153 22.62 -1.38 3.47
CA TRP A 153 21.23 -0.93 3.47
C TRP A 153 21.02 0.40 2.76
N THR A 154 19.80 0.64 2.30
CA THR A 154 19.38 1.89 1.66
C THR A 154 17.97 2.26 2.14
N LEU A 155 17.37 3.29 1.54
CA LEU A 155 16.02 3.74 1.85
C LEU A 155 15.01 3.31 0.79
N ALA A 156 13.79 3.06 1.25
CA ALA A 156 12.64 2.85 0.41
C ALA A 156 11.43 3.64 0.91
N TYR A 157 10.55 4.06 -0.01
CA TYR A 157 9.24 4.58 0.26
C TYR A 157 8.27 3.48 0.65
N LEU A 158 7.51 3.71 1.71
CA LEU A 158 6.30 2.98 2.02
C LEU A 158 5.10 3.74 1.46
N THR A 159 4.46 3.18 0.43
CA THR A 159 3.21 3.72 -0.11
C THR A 159 2.06 2.79 0.25
N PRO A 160 0.95 3.31 0.79
CA PRO A 160 -0.20 2.46 1.09
C PRO A 160 -0.83 2.02 -0.22
N THR A 161 -1.23 0.75 -0.31
CA THR A 161 -2.05 0.29 -1.44
C THR A 161 -3.43 0.95 -1.43
N HIS A 162 -3.93 1.36 -0.26
CA HIS A 162 -5.19 2.08 -0.10
C HIS A 162 -4.99 3.59 0.18
N LYS A 163 -5.61 4.43 -0.67
CA LYS A 163 -5.51 5.91 -0.61
C LYS A 163 -5.88 6.56 0.73
N LYS A 164 -6.62 5.87 1.60
CA LYS A 164 -7.06 6.37 2.92
C LYS A 164 -6.15 5.93 4.08
N ALA A 165 -5.21 5.00 3.86
CA ALA A 165 -4.31 4.55 4.91
C ALA A 165 -3.20 5.58 5.14
N SER A 166 -2.99 5.95 6.40
CA SER A 166 -1.89 6.84 6.81
C SER A 166 -0.73 5.97 7.26
N ILE A 167 0.37 5.96 6.51
CA ILE A 167 1.59 5.24 6.90
C ILE A 167 2.63 6.26 7.36
N GLN A 168 3.15 6.04 8.56
CA GLN A 168 4.36 6.66 9.06
C GLN A 168 5.24 5.60 9.73
N PRO A 169 6.56 5.62 9.47
CA PRO A 169 7.29 6.52 8.57
C PRO A 169 7.04 6.21 7.08
N ARG A 170 7.10 7.22 6.22
CA ARG A 170 7.00 7.04 4.75
C ARG A 170 8.28 6.54 4.10
N ILE A 171 9.41 6.65 4.79
CA ILE A 171 10.72 6.23 4.30
C ILE A 171 11.35 5.33 5.37
N ILE A 172 11.79 4.14 4.97
CA ILE A 172 12.34 3.13 5.86
C ILE A 172 13.69 2.60 5.39
N PRO A 173 14.53 2.11 6.31
CA PRO A 173 15.68 1.29 5.98
C PRO A 173 15.26 -0.05 5.36
N VAL A 174 15.94 -0.44 4.29
CA VAL A 174 15.80 -1.76 3.64
C VAL A 174 17.16 -2.32 3.27
N HIS A 175 17.32 -3.63 3.36
CA HIS A 175 18.55 -4.30 2.99
C HIS A 175 18.82 -4.20 1.47
N ILE A 176 20.04 -3.83 1.08
CA ILE A 176 20.38 -3.49 -0.32
C ILE A 176 20.65 -4.72 -1.20
N ASN A 177 20.81 -5.89 -0.58
CA ASN A 177 21.27 -7.11 -1.25
C ASN A 177 20.23 -8.24 -1.30
N THR A 178 18.95 -7.94 -1.12
CA THR A 178 17.89 -8.96 -1.23
C THR A 178 17.53 -9.24 -2.69
N GLU A 179 16.98 -10.42 -2.96
CA GLU A 179 16.61 -10.81 -4.32
C GLU A 179 15.46 -9.95 -4.83
N GLU A 180 14.48 -9.69 -3.96
CA GLU A 180 13.36 -8.76 -4.18
C GLU A 180 13.87 -7.35 -4.55
N PHE A 181 14.94 -6.89 -3.90
CA PHE A 181 15.58 -5.61 -4.18
C PHE A 181 16.31 -5.61 -5.53
N ARG A 182 17.08 -6.65 -5.82
CA ARG A 182 17.85 -6.76 -7.07
C ARG A 182 16.94 -6.82 -8.29
N SER A 183 15.80 -7.51 -8.19
CA SER A 183 14.78 -7.56 -9.25
C SER A 183 14.18 -6.18 -9.52
N HIS A 184 13.84 -5.42 -8.47
CA HIS A 184 13.23 -4.09 -8.61
C HIS A 184 14.24 -3.05 -9.11
N ALA A 185 15.48 -3.06 -8.60
CA ALA A 185 16.54 -2.17 -9.06
C ALA A 185 16.90 -2.39 -10.54
N ALA A 186 16.83 -3.63 -11.03
CA ALA A 186 17.04 -3.93 -12.44
C ALA A 186 15.94 -3.36 -13.35
N ILE A 187 14.67 -3.41 -12.90
CA ILE A 187 13.54 -2.80 -13.62
C ILE A 187 13.74 -1.29 -13.73
N LEU A 188 14.01 -0.61 -12.61
CA LEU A 188 14.23 0.85 -12.57
C LEU A 188 15.41 1.29 -13.44
N ALA A 189 16.52 0.56 -13.40
CA ALA A 189 17.69 0.86 -14.24
C ALA A 189 17.37 0.74 -15.76
N THR A 190 16.45 -0.16 -16.12
CA THR A 190 16.00 -0.35 -17.51
C THR A 190 15.09 0.80 -17.95
N GLU A 191 14.20 1.26 -17.05
CA GLU A 191 13.32 2.40 -17.30
C GLU A 191 14.11 3.72 -17.44
N GLU A 192 15.09 3.98 -16.57
CA GLU A 192 16.00 5.13 -16.69
C GLU A 192 16.75 5.13 -18.03
N THR A 193 17.26 3.97 -18.47
CA THR A 193 17.95 3.88 -19.77
C THR A 193 17.00 4.13 -20.95
N ASP A 194 15.74 3.74 -20.85
CA ASP A 194 14.75 3.99 -21.90
C ASP A 194 14.33 5.46 -21.96
N GLU A 195 14.20 6.14 -20.81
CA GLU A 195 14.00 7.59 -20.77
C GLU A 195 15.19 8.36 -21.36
N GLU A 196 16.43 7.98 -21.04
CA GLU A 196 17.63 8.57 -21.64
C GLU A 196 17.67 8.38 -23.17
N LYS A 197 17.32 7.18 -23.66
CA LYS A 197 17.19 6.94 -25.11
C LYS A 197 16.08 7.77 -25.73
N ILE A 198 14.97 8.02 -25.04
CA ILE A 198 13.87 8.87 -25.52
C ILE A 198 14.33 10.33 -25.58
N LYS A 199 15.04 10.82 -24.56
CA LYS A 199 15.60 12.16 -24.53
C LYS A 199 16.59 12.39 -25.67
N HIS A 200 17.53 11.48 -25.88
CA HIS A 200 18.50 11.57 -26.98
C HIS A 200 17.81 11.60 -28.35
N ARG A 201 16.75 10.79 -28.56
CA ARG A 201 15.95 10.82 -29.79
C ARG A 201 15.26 12.18 -30.00
N ARG A 202 14.70 12.78 -28.95
CA ARG A 202 14.08 14.11 -29.02
C ARG A 202 15.08 15.20 -29.36
N GLU A 203 16.27 15.17 -28.76
CA GLU A 203 17.36 16.11 -29.07
C GLU A 203 17.80 15.98 -30.55
N ASN A 204 17.96 14.76 -31.06
CA ASN A 204 18.30 14.53 -32.46
C ASN A 204 17.19 14.99 -33.42
N VAL A 205 15.91 14.79 -33.08
CA VAL A 205 14.78 15.30 -33.88
C VAL A 205 14.77 16.82 -33.89
N ALA A 206 14.99 17.47 -32.75
CA ALA A 206 15.09 18.92 -32.67
C ALA A 206 16.25 19.46 -33.53
N LEU A 207 17.41 18.80 -33.49
CA LEU A 207 18.57 19.16 -34.30
C LEU A 207 18.27 19.03 -35.81
N ASN A 208 17.61 17.96 -36.23
CA ASN A 208 17.19 17.76 -37.61
C ASN A 208 16.18 18.81 -38.07
N ILE A 209 15.22 19.18 -37.23
CA ILE A 209 14.25 20.25 -37.54
C ILE A 209 14.98 21.60 -37.72
N ILE A 210 15.95 21.91 -36.85
CA ILE A 210 16.74 23.14 -36.97
C ILE A 210 17.54 23.16 -38.28
N ILE A 211 18.16 22.04 -38.67
CA ILE A 211 18.88 21.91 -39.94
C ILE A 211 17.93 22.18 -41.13
N VAL A 212 16.76 21.55 -41.15
CA VAL A 212 15.76 21.76 -42.21
C VAL A 212 15.29 23.21 -42.28
N ILE A 213 15.06 23.87 -41.13
CA ILE A 213 14.69 25.29 -41.09
C ILE A 213 15.82 26.16 -41.68
N ILE A 214 17.07 25.91 -41.32
CA ILE A 214 18.23 26.63 -41.87
C ILE A 214 18.31 26.43 -43.39
N GLU A 215 18.14 25.20 -43.88
CA GLU A 215 18.12 24.91 -45.33
C GLU A 215 16.98 25.65 -46.04
N CYS A 216 15.78 25.68 -45.46
CA CYS A 216 14.65 26.45 -46.00
C CYS A 216 14.95 27.95 -46.05
N ILE A 217 15.50 28.54 -44.98
CA ILE A 217 15.85 29.97 -44.94
C ILE A 217 16.92 30.30 -45.99
N MET A 218 17.94 29.45 -46.13
CA MET A 218 19.02 29.62 -47.11
C MET A 218 18.54 29.42 -48.57
N ALA A 219 17.39 28.78 -48.78
CA ALA A 219 16.76 28.63 -50.10
C ALA A 219 15.86 29.82 -50.50
N ILE A 220 15.39 30.64 -49.55
CA ILE A 220 14.53 31.82 -49.81
C ILE A 220 15.15 32.80 -50.82
N PRO A 221 16.45 33.15 -50.75
CA PRO A 221 17.07 34.05 -51.74
C PRO A 221 17.03 33.48 -53.16
N LYS A 222 17.19 32.17 -53.34
CA LYS A 222 17.18 31.53 -54.67
C LYS A 222 15.80 31.54 -55.34
N ILE A 223 14.73 31.38 -54.56
CA ILE A 223 13.35 31.39 -55.06
C ILE A 223 12.92 32.82 -55.40
N ILE A 224 13.24 33.80 -54.55
CA ILE A 224 12.91 35.21 -54.81
C ILE A 224 13.67 35.73 -56.05
N PHE A 225 14.96 35.37 -56.22
CA PHE A 225 15.72 35.76 -57.42
C PHE A 225 15.26 35.05 -58.71
N SER A 226 14.60 33.90 -58.63
CA SER A 226 14.03 33.20 -59.79
C SER A 226 12.69 33.80 -60.24
N ILE A 227 11.89 34.32 -59.30
CA ILE A 227 10.59 34.95 -59.61
C ILE A 227 10.76 36.37 -60.18
N PHE A 228 11.80 37.09 -59.77
CA PHE A 228 12.13 38.42 -60.31
C PHE A 228 12.91 38.42 -61.64
N LYS A 229 13.16 37.25 -62.23
CA LYS A 229 13.83 37.08 -63.55
C LYS A 229 12.90 36.52 -64.65
N GLY A 230 11.60 36.42 -64.39
CA GLY A 230 10.57 36.12 -65.39
C GLY A 230 10.10 37.37 -66.11
#